data_AF-A0A4Q3HXL8-F1
#
_entry.id   AF-A0A4Q3HXL8-F1
#
_cell.length_a   1.000
_cell.length_b   1.000
_cell.length_c   1.000
_cell.angle_alpha   90.00
_cell.angle_beta   90.00
_cell.angle_gamma   90.00
#
_symmetry.space_group_name_H-M   'P 1'
#
loop_
_entity.id
_entity.type
_entity.pdbx_description
1 polymer ?
#
loop_
_entity_poly.entity_id
_entity_poly.type
_entity_poly.pdbx_seq_one_letter_code
_entity_poly.pdbx_strand_id
1 'polypeptide(L)'
;MTVTIFVPVEVETERGRIAYGPVKAGDVAGLFDAGLLHGGGHDLCLGLTEEIPFLRQQTRLTFARCGITDPLSLDDYRGHNGLVGLRNAIAMSQAEIVAQVTDSGLRGRGGAGFPTGIKWKTVMDAPGPQKYIVCNADEGDSGTFADRMIMEGDPFVLIEGMAIAGIAT
;
A
#
# COMPACT_ATOMS: atom_id res chain seq x y z
N MET A 1 0.99 18.84 18.27
CA MET A 1 1.46 18.74 16.88
C MET A 1 0.41 17.94 16.13
N THR A 2 -0.48 18.62 15.41
CA THR A 2 -1.57 17.96 14.67
C THR A 2 -1.01 17.48 13.34
N VAL A 3 -0.94 16.16 13.13
CA VAL A 3 -0.63 15.59 11.82
C VAL A 3 -1.92 15.57 11.03
N THR A 4 -2.15 16.60 10.22
CA THR A 4 -3.25 16.59 9.26
C THR A 4 -2.80 15.82 8.03
N ILE A 5 -3.34 14.62 7.82
CA ILE A 5 -3.20 13.91 6.55
C ILE A 5 -4.08 14.64 5.55
N PHE A 6 -3.46 15.27 4.54
CA PHE A 6 -4.17 15.94 3.46
C PHE A 6 -3.96 15.13 2.17
N VAL A 7 -5.05 14.88 1.43
CA VAL A 7 -5.05 14.19 0.14
C VAL A 7 -5.16 15.25 -0.96
N PRO A 8 -4.11 15.45 -1.79
CA PRO A 8 -4.18 16.39 -2.90
C PRO A 8 -5.19 15.98 -3.96
N VAL A 9 -5.69 16.97 -4.69
CA VAL A 9 -6.31 16.71 -5.99
C VAL A 9 -5.17 16.54 -6.99
N GLU A 10 -5.15 15.43 -7.69
CA GLU A 10 -4.15 15.13 -8.70
C GLU A 10 -4.78 15.06 -10.09
N VAL A 11 -4.05 15.56 -11.08
CA VAL A 11 -4.43 15.49 -12.49
C VAL A 11 -3.30 14.85 -13.29
N GLU A 12 -3.65 13.89 -14.13
CA GLU A 12 -2.70 13.26 -15.04
C GLU A 12 -2.42 14.15 -16.25
N THR A 13 -1.14 14.32 -16.57
CA THR A 13 -0.68 15.10 -17.73
C THR A 13 0.43 14.35 -18.45
N GLU A 14 0.83 14.82 -19.63
CA GLU A 14 1.97 14.24 -20.37
C GLU A 14 3.30 14.25 -19.58
N ARG A 15 3.43 15.13 -18.58
CA ARG A 15 4.62 15.22 -17.72
C ARG A 15 4.54 14.34 -16.47
N GLY A 16 3.42 13.64 -16.26
CA GLY A 16 3.09 12.93 -15.03
C GLY A 16 1.96 13.61 -14.25
N ARG A 17 1.70 13.12 -13.03
CA ARG A 17 0.64 13.63 -12.15
C ARG A 17 1.07 14.93 -11.48
N ILE A 18 0.21 15.95 -11.57
CA ILE A 18 0.40 17.25 -10.92
C ILE A 18 -0.58 17.36 -9.77
N ALA A 19 -0.08 17.74 -8.59
CA ALA A 19 -0.85 17.81 -7.35
C ALA A 19 -1.26 19.26 -7.01
N TYR A 20 -2.45 19.41 -6.43
CA TYR A 20 -2.98 20.65 -5.90
C TYR A 20 -3.46 20.45 -4.46
N GLY A 21 -3.11 21.38 -3.54
CA GLY A 21 -3.67 21.35 -2.20
C GLY A 21 -3.14 22.34 -1.15
N PRO A 22 -3.85 22.50 -0.01
CA PRO A 22 -5.11 21.84 0.32
C PRO A 22 -6.32 22.43 -0.41
N VAL A 23 -7.06 21.59 -1.17
CA VAL A 23 -8.22 22.03 -1.96
C VAL A 23 -9.50 21.96 -1.14
N LYS A 24 -10.26 23.05 -1.14
CA LYS A 24 -11.63 23.13 -0.62
C LYS A 24 -12.62 23.24 -1.79
N ALA A 25 -13.88 22.93 -1.52
CA ALA A 25 -14.93 23.02 -2.55
C ALA A 25 -15.03 24.42 -3.20
N GLY A 26 -14.75 25.48 -2.45
CA GLY A 26 -14.75 26.86 -2.98
C GLY A 26 -13.60 27.18 -3.95
N ASP A 27 -12.51 26.42 -3.92
CA ASP A 27 -11.34 26.65 -4.77
C ASP A 27 -11.50 26.04 -6.18
N VAL A 28 -12.49 25.15 -6.35
CA VAL A 28 -12.66 24.33 -7.56
C VAL A 28 -12.84 25.19 -8.81
N ALA A 29 -13.70 26.21 -8.77
CA ALA A 29 -13.92 27.08 -9.93
C ALA A 29 -12.60 27.76 -10.37
N GLY A 30 -11.84 28.30 -9.42
CA GLY A 30 -10.55 28.94 -9.68
C GLY A 30 -9.49 27.97 -10.22
N LEU A 31 -9.50 26.71 -9.79
CA LEU A 31 -8.63 25.67 -10.35
C LEU A 31 -8.96 25.41 -11.83
N PHE A 32 -10.24 25.31 -12.19
CA PHE A 32 -10.65 25.13 -13.58
C PHE A 32 -10.30 26.35 -14.45
N ASP A 33 -10.54 27.57 -13.95
CA ASP A 33 -10.15 28.81 -14.62
C ASP A 33 -8.62 28.88 -14.87
N ALA A 34 -7.84 28.34 -13.93
CA ALA A 34 -6.39 28.23 -14.03
C ALA A 34 -5.90 27.09 -14.95
N GLY A 35 -6.80 26.29 -15.53
CA GLY A 35 -6.44 25.18 -16.42
C GLY A 35 -6.06 23.89 -15.70
N LEU A 36 -6.76 23.54 -14.59
CA LEU A 36 -6.55 22.31 -13.81
C LEU A 36 -6.35 21.07 -14.68
N LEU A 37 -7.21 20.85 -15.69
CA LEU A 37 -7.20 19.64 -16.53
C LEU A 37 -5.90 19.44 -17.34
N HIS A 38 -5.05 20.47 -17.40
CA HIS A 38 -3.77 20.44 -18.11
C HIS A 38 -2.58 20.74 -17.20
N GLY A 39 -2.78 20.73 -15.88
CA GLY A 39 -1.71 21.04 -14.93
C GLY A 39 -1.34 22.54 -14.89
N GLY A 40 -2.34 23.41 -15.07
CA GLY A 40 -2.15 24.86 -15.06
C GLY A 40 -1.68 25.43 -13.71
N GLY A 41 -1.10 26.63 -13.75
CA GLY A 41 -0.54 27.28 -12.57
C GLY A 41 -1.62 27.84 -11.65
N HIS A 42 -1.57 27.51 -10.36
CA HIS A 42 -2.49 27.97 -9.32
C HIS A 42 -1.73 28.10 -7.99
N ASP A 43 -2.21 28.94 -7.07
CA ASP A 43 -1.57 29.13 -5.74
C ASP A 43 -1.50 27.83 -4.91
N LEU A 44 -2.38 26.88 -5.21
CA LEU A 44 -2.42 25.56 -4.59
C LEU A 44 -1.58 24.51 -5.33
N CYS A 45 -0.94 24.85 -6.46
CA CYS A 45 -0.15 23.89 -7.25
C CYS A 45 1.13 23.50 -6.51
N LEU A 46 1.31 22.20 -6.31
CA LEU A 46 2.46 21.60 -5.62
C LEU A 46 3.51 21.06 -6.61
N GLY A 47 3.23 21.12 -7.92
CA GLY A 47 4.07 20.53 -8.96
C GLY A 47 3.83 19.03 -9.16
N LEU A 48 4.83 18.32 -9.67
CA LEU A 48 4.76 16.87 -9.88
C LEU A 48 4.64 16.16 -8.53
N THR A 49 3.62 15.30 -8.37
CA THR A 49 3.34 14.60 -7.10
C THR A 49 4.58 13.86 -6.60
N GLU A 50 5.25 13.11 -7.48
CA GLU A 50 6.43 12.31 -7.13
C GLU A 50 7.67 13.14 -6.78
N GLU A 51 7.70 14.43 -7.14
CA GLU A 51 8.81 15.35 -6.85
C GLU A 51 8.63 16.11 -5.54
N ILE A 52 7.46 16.01 -4.90
CA ILE A 52 7.23 16.61 -3.58
C ILE A 52 8.24 15.98 -2.61
N PRO A 53 9.11 16.78 -1.94
CA PRO A 53 10.21 16.24 -1.14
C PRO A 53 9.77 15.23 -0.07
N PHE A 54 8.59 15.44 0.52
CA PHE A 54 8.00 14.51 1.49
C PHE A 54 7.76 13.11 0.91
N LEU A 55 7.34 12.99 -0.36
CA LEU A 55 7.10 11.72 -1.04
C LEU A 55 8.38 11.17 -1.66
N ARG A 56 9.13 12.01 -2.37
CA ARG A 56 10.34 11.63 -3.10
C ARG A 56 11.40 10.97 -2.22
N GLN A 57 11.49 11.36 -0.95
CA GLN A 57 12.50 10.87 -0.02
C GLN A 57 12.09 9.58 0.71
N GLN A 58 10.94 8.98 0.38
CA GLN A 58 10.47 7.74 1.00
C GLN A 58 10.90 6.50 0.23
N THR A 59 11.16 5.41 0.97
CA THR A 59 11.28 4.06 0.39
C THR A 59 9.95 3.34 0.52
N ARG A 60 9.04 3.53 -0.45
CA ARG A 60 7.68 2.99 -0.41
C ARG A 60 7.62 1.54 -0.92
N LEU A 61 8.13 0.58 -0.15
CA LEU A 61 8.05 -0.85 -0.53
C LEU A 61 6.61 -1.39 -0.42
N THR A 62 6.01 -1.33 0.78
CA THR A 62 4.64 -1.82 1.01
C THR A 62 3.60 -0.84 0.47
N PHE A 63 3.82 0.46 0.64
CA PHE A 63 2.91 1.53 0.23
C PHE A 63 3.08 1.95 -1.24
N ALA A 64 3.75 1.15 -2.07
CA ALA A 64 4.14 1.53 -3.44
C ALA A 64 2.97 2.04 -4.30
N ARG A 65 1.76 1.50 -4.10
CA ARG A 65 0.56 1.81 -4.90
C ARG A 65 -0.44 2.75 -4.21
N CYS A 66 -0.40 2.89 -2.88
CA CYS A 66 -1.37 3.72 -2.16
C CYS A 66 -1.38 5.16 -2.69
N GLY A 67 -2.54 5.64 -3.15
CA GLY A 67 -2.69 6.97 -3.74
C GLY A 67 -2.22 7.08 -5.19
N ILE A 68 -1.89 5.95 -5.85
CA ILE A 68 -1.59 5.88 -7.29
C ILE A 68 -2.73 5.22 -8.05
N THR A 69 -3.18 4.08 -7.56
CA THR A 69 -4.20 3.24 -8.20
C THR A 69 -5.60 3.57 -7.72
N ASP A 70 -6.62 3.28 -8.52
CA ASP A 70 -7.97 3.06 -7.99
C ASP A 70 -7.94 1.83 -7.06
N PRO A 71 -8.22 1.96 -5.74
CA PRO A 71 -8.08 0.88 -4.78
C PRO A 71 -8.95 -0.35 -5.07
N LEU A 72 -10.04 -0.19 -5.84
CA LEU A 72 -10.96 -1.28 -6.18
C LEU A 72 -10.80 -1.78 -7.62
N SER A 73 -9.85 -1.23 -8.38
CA SER A 73 -9.51 -1.69 -9.73
C SER A 73 -8.50 -2.84 -9.69
N LEU A 74 -8.94 -4.04 -10.05
CA LEU A 74 -8.03 -5.18 -10.24
C LEU A 74 -7.04 -4.95 -11.40
N ASP A 75 -7.45 -4.20 -12.43
CA ASP A 75 -6.61 -3.91 -13.57
C ASP A 75 -5.46 -2.97 -13.18
N ASP A 76 -5.75 -1.93 -12.38
CA ASP A 76 -4.72 -1.05 -11.83
C ASP A 76 -3.75 -1.82 -10.93
N TYR A 77 -4.28 -2.67 -10.04
CA TYR A 77 -3.47 -3.49 -9.15
C TYR A 77 -2.50 -4.36 -9.96
N ARG A 78 -2.98 -5.05 -10.99
CA ARG A 78 -2.17 -5.89 -11.88
C ARG A 78 -1.20 -5.08 -12.74
N GLY A 79 -1.61 -3.90 -13.20
CA GLY A 79 -0.77 -2.95 -13.94
C GLY A 79 0.43 -2.47 -13.12
N HIS A 80 0.31 -2.50 -11.79
CA HIS A 80 1.36 -2.08 -10.85
C HIS A 80 1.96 -3.26 -10.06
N ASN A 81 2.21 -4.38 -10.76
CA ASN A 81 2.84 -5.60 -10.24
C ASN A 81 2.05 -6.38 -9.17
N GLY A 82 0.75 -6.11 -9.02
CA GLY A 82 -0.14 -6.90 -8.19
C GLY A 82 -0.30 -8.34 -8.72
N LEU A 83 -0.52 -9.27 -7.79
CA LEU A 83 -0.64 -10.73 -8.00
C LEU A 83 0.64 -11.43 -8.48
N VAL A 84 1.75 -10.71 -8.70
CA VAL A 84 3.02 -11.33 -9.10
C VAL A 84 3.54 -12.24 -8.00
N GLY A 85 3.47 -11.79 -6.73
CA GLY A 85 3.90 -12.60 -5.57
C GLY A 85 3.05 -13.84 -5.42
N LEU A 86 1.73 -13.71 -5.54
CA LEU A 86 0.79 -14.84 -5.45
C LEU A 86 1.02 -15.87 -6.56
N ARG A 87 1.22 -15.43 -7.81
CA ARG A 87 1.50 -16.33 -8.93
C ARG A 87 2.78 -17.14 -8.69
N ASN A 88 3.82 -16.50 -8.16
CA ASN A 88 5.06 -17.19 -7.80
C ASN A 88 4.82 -18.19 -6.67
N ALA A 89 4.11 -17.79 -5.61
CA ALA A 89 3.81 -18.65 -4.47
C ALA A 89 3.03 -19.92 -4.86
N ILE A 90 2.06 -19.81 -5.79
CA ILE A 90 1.30 -20.97 -6.30
C ILE A 90 2.21 -22.01 -6.98
N ALA A 91 3.31 -21.57 -7.59
CA ALA A 91 4.26 -22.44 -8.26
C ALA A 91 5.37 -22.99 -7.33
N MET A 92 5.35 -22.62 -6.05
CA MET A 92 6.36 -23.01 -5.05
C MET A 92 5.79 -24.00 -4.04
N SER A 93 6.67 -24.78 -3.42
CA SER A 93 6.32 -25.53 -2.22
C SER A 93 6.20 -24.62 -0.99
N GLN A 94 5.43 -25.07 0.01
CA GLN A 94 5.29 -24.37 1.29
C GLN A 94 6.65 -24.04 1.93
N ALA A 95 7.56 -25.01 1.90
CA ALA A 95 8.91 -24.86 2.47
C ALA A 95 9.73 -23.78 1.77
N GLU A 96 9.63 -23.65 0.45
CA GLU A 96 10.31 -22.61 -0.32
C GLU A 96 9.75 -21.22 0.00
N ILE A 97 8.43 -21.09 0.14
CA ILE A 97 7.80 -19.80 0.49
C ILE A 97 8.24 -19.37 1.90
N VAL A 98 8.18 -20.29 2.88
CA VAL A 98 8.63 -20.03 4.25
C VAL A 98 10.12 -19.68 4.30
N ALA A 99 10.96 -20.33 3.49
CA ALA A 99 12.37 -20.01 3.36
C ALA A 99 12.57 -18.57 2.83
N GLN A 100 11.89 -18.18 1.74
CA GLN A 100 12.00 -16.81 1.22
C GLN A 100 11.56 -15.75 2.24
N VAL A 101 10.47 -15.99 2.97
CA VAL A 101 10.02 -15.06 4.03
C VAL A 101 11.04 -14.99 5.17
N THR A 102 11.68 -16.11 5.51
CA THR A 102 12.75 -16.16 6.51
C THR A 102 13.97 -15.37 6.04
N ASP A 103 14.42 -15.59 4.81
CA ASP A 103 15.60 -14.96 4.20
C ASP A 103 15.40 -13.45 4.01
N SER A 104 14.16 -13.00 3.81
CA SER A 104 13.83 -11.56 3.76
C SER A 104 14.10 -10.82 5.08
N GLY A 105 14.21 -11.55 6.19
CA GLY A 105 14.35 -10.97 7.52
C GLY A 105 13.09 -10.27 8.04
N LEU A 106 11.91 -10.53 7.45
CA LEU A 106 10.66 -9.88 7.85
C LEU A 106 10.31 -10.17 9.31
N ARG A 107 10.03 -9.11 10.07
CA ARG A 107 9.59 -9.15 11.47
C ARG A 107 8.16 -8.63 11.59
N GLY A 108 7.43 -9.12 12.59
CA GLY A 108 6.07 -8.68 12.89
C GLY A 108 5.99 -7.17 13.11
N ARG A 109 5.07 -6.51 12.40
CA ARG A 109 4.93 -5.04 12.39
C ARG A 109 3.98 -4.47 13.46
N GLY A 110 3.19 -5.31 14.12
CA GLY A 110 2.34 -4.92 15.25
C GLY A 110 3.09 -4.77 16.60
N GLY A 111 4.35 -4.32 16.59
CA GLY A 111 5.12 -4.00 17.80
C GLY A 111 6.07 -5.10 18.30
N ALA A 112 5.62 -6.34 18.49
CA ALA A 112 6.43 -7.40 19.11
C ALA A 112 7.69 -7.82 18.31
N GLY A 113 7.73 -7.55 17.01
CA GLY A 113 8.93 -7.76 16.19
C GLY A 113 9.40 -9.21 16.09
N PHE A 114 8.53 -10.20 16.30
CA PHE A 114 8.89 -11.62 16.17
C PHE A 114 9.18 -11.98 14.70
N PRO A 115 10.20 -12.79 14.38
CA PRO A 115 10.51 -13.16 12.99
C PRO A 115 9.35 -13.92 12.33
N THR A 116 8.87 -13.40 11.20
CA THR A 116 7.65 -13.91 10.53
C THR A 116 7.88 -15.30 9.95
N GLY A 117 9.03 -15.53 9.33
CA GLY A 117 9.39 -16.83 8.77
C GLY A 117 9.43 -17.95 9.82
N ILE A 118 9.97 -17.68 11.02
CA ILE A 118 9.96 -18.63 12.14
C ILE A 118 8.53 -18.92 12.59
N LYS A 119 7.67 -17.89 12.70
CA LYS A 119 6.26 -18.08 13.06
C LYS A 119 5.54 -18.96 12.03
N TRP A 120 5.75 -18.72 10.74
CA TRP A 120 5.13 -19.50 9.67
C TRP A 120 5.65 -20.94 9.65
N LYS A 121 6.96 -21.15 9.86
CA LYS A 121 7.55 -22.49 9.97
C LYS A 121 6.89 -23.31 11.08
N THR A 122 6.69 -22.72 12.25
CA THR A 122 5.98 -23.38 13.37
C THR A 122 4.56 -23.78 13.00
N VAL A 123 3.82 -22.92 12.27
CA VAL A 123 2.45 -23.24 11.83
C VAL A 123 2.46 -24.33 10.76
N MET A 124 3.36 -24.25 9.78
CA MET A 124 3.52 -25.23 8.70
C MET A 124 3.81 -26.63 9.26
N ASP A 125 4.71 -26.73 10.25
CA ASP A 125 5.12 -28.00 10.86
C ASP A 125 4.08 -28.55 11.86
N ALA A 126 3.12 -27.73 12.31
CA ALA A 126 2.09 -28.16 13.24
C ALA A 126 1.09 -29.15 12.57
N PRO A 127 0.72 -30.25 13.25
CA PRO A 127 -0.25 -31.20 12.72
C PRO A 127 -1.66 -30.60 12.72
N GLY A 128 -2.44 -30.92 11.68
CA GLY A 128 -3.84 -30.51 11.58
C GLY A 128 -4.26 -30.35 10.13
N PRO A 129 -5.39 -30.94 9.69
CA PRO A 129 -5.85 -30.85 8.31
C PRO A 129 -6.41 -29.47 7.95
N GLN A 130 -6.79 -28.66 8.96
CA GLN A 130 -7.33 -27.32 8.78
C GLN A 130 -6.50 -26.33 9.60
N LYS A 131 -6.06 -25.26 8.95
CA LYS A 131 -5.32 -24.15 9.55
C LYS A 131 -5.99 -22.83 9.17
N TYR A 132 -5.57 -21.74 9.81
CA TYR A 132 -6.19 -20.43 9.64
C TYR A 132 -5.15 -19.32 9.54
N ILE A 133 -5.43 -18.35 8.68
CA ILE A 133 -4.73 -17.07 8.62
C ILE A 133 -5.62 -16.02 9.24
N VAL A 134 -5.07 -15.26 10.19
CA VAL A 134 -5.76 -14.17 10.87
C VAL A 134 -4.94 -12.90 10.68
N CYS A 135 -5.51 -11.91 10.02
CA CYS A 135 -4.99 -10.54 10.02
C CYS A 135 -5.58 -9.81 11.23
N ASN A 136 -4.72 -9.25 12.07
CA ASN A 136 -5.16 -8.31 13.10
C ASN A 136 -5.11 -6.91 12.49
N ALA A 137 -6.27 -6.32 12.26
CA ALA A 137 -6.44 -4.99 11.69
C ALA A 137 -7.18 -4.03 12.66
N ASP A 138 -7.08 -4.29 13.96
CA ASP A 138 -7.75 -3.49 15.00
C ASP A 138 -7.17 -2.07 15.10
N GLU A 139 -5.87 -1.89 14.83
CA GLU A 139 -5.12 -0.60 14.81
C GLU A 139 -5.57 0.39 15.92
N GLY A 140 -5.76 -0.11 17.15
CA GLY A 140 -6.36 0.68 18.23
C GLY A 140 -5.45 1.72 18.88
N ASP A 141 -4.17 1.77 18.51
CA ASP A 141 -3.20 2.72 19.07
C ASP A 141 -3.43 4.14 18.53
N SER A 142 -3.36 5.14 19.40
CA SER A 142 -3.53 6.53 18.98
C SER A 142 -2.39 6.96 18.04
N GLY A 143 -2.74 7.51 16.87
CA GLY A 143 -1.76 8.02 15.91
C GLY A 143 -1.23 6.99 14.92
N THR A 144 -1.68 5.74 14.98
CA THR A 144 -1.48 4.75 13.92
C THR A 144 -2.63 4.82 12.92
N PHE A 145 -2.29 4.75 11.63
CA PHE A 145 -3.25 4.78 10.52
C PHE A 145 -2.71 4.05 9.28
N ALA A 146 -1.61 3.31 9.42
CA ALA A 146 -0.94 2.63 8.32
C ALA A 146 -1.78 1.43 7.84
N ASP A 147 -2.37 0.68 8.77
CA ASP A 147 -3.23 -0.46 8.42
C ASP A 147 -4.49 0.06 7.72
N ARG A 148 -5.11 1.11 8.28
CA ARG A 148 -6.22 1.81 7.64
C ARG A 148 -5.87 2.29 6.23
N MET A 149 -4.72 2.92 6.04
CA MET A 149 -4.28 3.39 4.71
C MET A 149 -4.07 2.26 3.71
N ILE A 150 -3.58 1.09 4.13
CA ILE A 150 -3.44 -0.08 3.25
C ILE A 150 -4.82 -0.63 2.89
N MET A 151 -5.71 -0.80 3.88
CA MET A 151 -7.04 -1.34 3.63
C MET A 151 -7.92 -0.43 2.77
N GLU A 152 -7.79 0.89 2.91
CA GLU A 152 -8.52 1.85 2.08
C GLU A 152 -7.84 2.09 0.72
N GLY A 153 -6.50 2.10 0.67
CA GLY A 153 -5.74 2.59 -0.48
C GLY A 153 -5.10 1.53 -1.38
N ASP A 154 -4.92 0.29 -0.91
CA ASP A 154 -4.39 -0.84 -1.67
C ASP A 154 -4.89 -2.20 -1.10
N PRO A 155 -6.21 -2.42 -0.97
CA PRO A 155 -6.76 -3.57 -0.24
C PRO A 155 -6.31 -4.93 -0.81
N PHE A 156 -6.05 -5.01 -2.11
CA PHE A 156 -5.63 -6.25 -2.76
C PHE A 156 -4.25 -6.73 -2.28
N VAL A 157 -3.36 -5.86 -1.80
CA VAL A 157 -2.06 -6.29 -1.25
C VAL A 157 -2.22 -7.08 0.04
N LEU A 158 -3.21 -6.73 0.87
CA LEU A 158 -3.53 -7.47 2.09
C LEU A 158 -4.09 -8.84 1.74
N ILE A 159 -5.03 -8.89 0.80
CA ILE A 159 -5.65 -10.15 0.32
C ILE A 159 -4.59 -11.07 -0.28
N GLU A 160 -3.71 -10.53 -1.14
CA GLU A 160 -2.59 -11.27 -1.72
C GLU A 160 -1.65 -11.81 -0.64
N GLY A 161 -1.25 -10.98 0.33
CA GLY A 161 -0.39 -11.40 1.43
C GLY A 161 -1.01 -12.51 2.28
N MET A 162 -2.31 -12.42 2.58
CA MET A 162 -3.04 -13.45 3.32
C MET A 162 -3.17 -14.76 2.51
N ALA A 163 -3.40 -14.67 1.21
CA ALA A 163 -3.46 -15.84 0.33
C ALA A 163 -2.09 -16.55 0.25
N ILE A 164 -1.00 -15.79 0.10
CA ILE A 164 0.36 -16.34 0.11
C ILE A 164 0.63 -17.04 1.45
N ALA A 165 0.27 -16.41 2.58
CA ALA A 165 0.41 -17.02 3.89
C ALA A 165 -0.39 -18.33 4.01
N GLY A 166 -1.62 -18.35 3.49
CA GLY A 166 -2.47 -19.55 3.49
C GLY A 166 -1.95 -20.69 2.62
N ILE A 167 -1.24 -20.39 1.54
CA ILE A 167 -0.53 -21.40 0.74
C ILE A 167 0.68 -21.94 1.52
N ALA A 168 1.40 -21.05 2.23
CA ALA A 168 2.67 -21.35 2.88
C ALA A 168 2.57 -22.17 4.17
N THR A 169 1.41 -22.23 4.84
CA THR A 169 1.29 -22.79 6.20
C THR A 169 0.18 -23.82 6.33
#